data_AF-A0A099KNW5-F1
#
_entry.id   AF-A0A099KNW5-F1
#
_cell.length_a   1.000
_cell.length_b   1.000
_cell.length_c   1.000
_cell.angle_alpha   90.00
_cell.angle_beta   90.00
_cell.angle_gamma   90.00
#
_symmetry.space_group_name_H-M   'P 1'
#
loop_
_entity.id
_entity.type
_entity.pdbx_description
1 polymer ?
#
loop_
_entity_poly.entity_id
_entity_poly.type
_entity_poly.pdbx_seq_one_letter_code
_entity_poly.pdbx_strand_id
1 'polypeptide(L)'
;MDATEIKQALIAIHPSLTLTLIAKEKGIALNTLSSVIHRRFVGKAAALTLCKILGKTPKEVFPDVPSYAIPVGTTEEAQAILKKRLSA
;
A
#
# COMPACT_ATOMS: atom_id res chain seq x y z
N MET A 1 -8.32 -6.91 0.27
CA MET A 1 -8.95 -6.02 1.26
C MET A 1 -9.82 -5.03 0.52
N ASP A 2 -10.96 -4.67 1.10
CA ASP A 2 -11.86 -3.64 0.61
C ASP A 2 -11.41 -2.23 1.05
N ALA A 3 -11.97 -1.20 0.40
CA ALA A 3 -11.58 0.19 0.64
C ALA A 3 -11.72 0.62 2.11
N THR A 4 -12.74 0.11 2.80
CA THR A 4 -12.98 0.38 4.23
C THR A 4 -11.88 -0.23 5.09
N GLU A 5 -11.50 -1.48 4.83
CA GLU A 5 -10.44 -2.16 5.58
C GLU A 5 -9.08 -1.48 5.38
N ILE A 6 -8.79 -0.99 4.17
CA ILE A 6 -7.56 -0.22 3.89
C ILE A 6 -7.53 1.06 4.74
N LYS A 7 -8.64 1.81 4.80
CA LYS A 7 -8.72 3.03 5.62
C LYS A 7 -8.58 2.73 7.11
N GLN A 8 -9.24 1.67 7.60
CA GLN A 8 -9.13 1.25 8.99
C GLN A 8 -7.71 0.80 9.34
N ALA A 9 -7.03 0.07 8.45
CA ALA A 9 -5.65 -0.35 8.64
C ALA A 9 -4.68 0.85 8.70
N LEU A 10 -4.91 1.90 7.93
CA LEU A 10 -4.14 3.14 8.03
C LEU A 10 -4.34 3.84 9.39
N ILE A 11 -5.59 3.97 9.84
CA ILE A 11 -5.93 4.56 11.14
C ILE A 11 -5.33 3.74 12.29
N ALA A 12 -5.32 2.40 12.17
CA ALA A 12 -4.75 1.50 13.16
C ALA A 12 -3.22 1.63 13.29
N ILE A 13 -2.51 2.03 12.22
CA ILE A 13 -1.08 2.34 12.28
C ILE A 13 -0.85 3.64 13.05
N HIS A 14 -1.60 4.68 12.69
CA HIS A 14 -1.56 5.95 13.41
C HIS A 14 -2.87 6.73 13.17
N PRO A 15 -3.54 7.25 14.22
CA PRO A 15 -4.85 7.88 14.08
C PRO A 15 -4.86 9.12 13.16
N SER A 16 -3.72 9.78 12.99
CA SER A 16 -3.56 10.92 12.07
C SER A 16 -3.16 10.53 10.64
N LEU A 17 -2.94 9.24 10.35
CA LEU A 17 -2.51 8.76 9.05
C LEU A 17 -3.71 8.70 8.09
N THR A 18 -3.98 9.84 7.47
CA THR A 18 -5.07 10.00 6.49
C THR A 18 -4.56 9.86 5.06
N LEU A 19 -5.46 9.52 4.13
CA LEU A 19 -5.14 9.49 2.70
C LEU A 19 -4.63 10.85 2.20
N THR A 20 -5.15 11.95 2.74
CA THR A 20 -4.70 13.32 2.41
C THR A 20 -3.24 13.55 2.82
N LEU A 21 -2.84 13.06 3.99
CA LEU A 21 -1.47 13.19 4.47
C LEU A 21 -0.50 12.36 3.61
N ILE A 22 -0.90 11.12 3.29
CA ILE A 22 -0.13 10.24 2.39
C ILE A 22 -0.01 10.83 0.99
N ALA A 23 -1.11 11.37 0.45
CA ALA A 23 -1.15 12.07 -0.84
C ALA A 23 -0.12 13.21 -0.88
N LYS A 24 -0.15 14.07 0.14
CA LYS A 24 0.75 15.22 0.26
C LYS A 24 2.21 14.81 0.42
N GLU A 25 2.50 13.85 1.30
CA GLU A 25 3.88 13.42 1.57
C GLU A 25 4.53 12.74 0.36
N LYS A 26 3.74 11.97 -0.42
CA LYS A 26 4.24 11.23 -1.58
C LYS A 26 4.06 11.96 -2.91
N GLY A 27 3.51 13.18 -2.90
CA GLY A 27 3.22 13.94 -4.11
C GLY A 27 2.20 13.27 -5.04
N ILE A 28 1.30 12.45 -4.49
CA ILE A 28 0.26 11.75 -5.26
C ILE A 28 -1.05 12.51 -5.11
N ALA A 29 -1.78 12.72 -6.20
CA ALA A 29 -3.11 13.32 -6.11
C ALA A 29 -4.04 12.48 -5.23
N LEU A 30 -4.74 13.12 -4.29
CA LEU A 30 -5.68 12.43 -3.38
C LEU A 30 -6.75 11.64 -4.14
N ASN A 31 -7.25 12.20 -5.24
CA ASN A 31 -8.24 11.53 -6.10
C ASN A 31 -7.68 10.24 -6.70
N THR A 32 -6.38 10.18 -7.00
CA THR A 32 -5.72 8.96 -7.49
C THR A 32 -5.69 7.90 -6.40
N LEU A 33 -5.27 8.24 -5.16
CA LEU A 33 -5.29 7.30 -4.04
C LEU A 33 -6.71 6.80 -3.76
N SER A 34 -7.69 7.70 -3.74
CA SER A 34 -9.10 7.35 -3.57
C SER A 34 -9.59 6.43 -4.69
N SER A 35 -9.24 6.69 -5.94
CA SER A 35 -9.65 5.85 -7.08
C SER A 35 -8.99 4.47 -7.04
N VAL A 36 -7.75 4.37 -6.56
CA VAL A 36 -7.02 3.11 -6.40
C VAL A 36 -7.64 2.23 -5.32
N ILE A 37 -7.97 2.78 -4.14
CA ILE A 37 -8.60 1.99 -3.07
C ILE A 37 -10.01 1.51 -3.44
N HIS A 38 -10.75 2.27 -4.26
CA HIS A 38 -12.08 1.90 -4.74
C HIS A 38 -12.06 1.17 -6.09
N ARG A 39 -10.87 0.77 -6.59
CA ARG A 39 -10.69 0.01 -7.85
C ARG A 39 -11.20 0.70 -9.11
N ARG A 40 -11.42 2.01 -9.08
CA ARG A 40 -11.86 2.80 -10.24
C ARG A 40 -10.71 3.13 -11.20
N PHE A 41 -9.47 3.03 -10.71
CA PHE A 41 -8.28 3.32 -11.48
C PHE A 41 -7.14 2.37 -11.11
N VAL A 42 -6.38 1.94 -12.11
CA VAL A 42 -5.21 1.09 -11.94
C VAL A 42 -3.95 1.95 -11.86
N GLY A 43 -3.59 2.38 -10.66
CA GLY A 43 -2.41 3.21 -10.39
C GLY A 43 -1.35 2.44 -9.60
N LYS A 44 -0.42 1.76 -10.31
CA LYS A 44 0.59 0.88 -9.67
C LYS A 44 1.42 1.61 -8.62
N ALA A 45 1.95 2.79 -8.91
CA ALA A 45 2.76 3.55 -7.95
C ALA A 45 2.00 3.88 -6.65
N ALA A 46 0.75 4.33 -6.77
CA ALA A 46 -0.10 4.64 -5.63
C ALA A 46 -0.49 3.38 -4.83
N ALA A 47 -0.78 2.28 -5.52
CA ALA A 47 -1.06 1.00 -4.89
C ALA A 47 0.15 0.48 -4.10
N LEU A 48 1.35 0.54 -4.69
CA LEU A 48 2.58 0.11 -4.01
C LEU A 48 2.94 0.98 -2.82
N THR A 49 2.70 2.29 -2.89
CA THR A 49 2.83 3.20 -1.74
C THR A 49 1.93 2.76 -0.59
N LEU A 50 0.66 2.45 -0.85
CA LEU A 50 -0.27 1.95 0.18
C LEU A 50 0.19 0.61 0.76
N CYS A 51 0.69 -0.30 -0.08
CA CYS A 51 1.25 -1.58 0.35
C CYS A 51 2.45 -1.39 1.29
N LYS A 52 3.38 -0.50 0.93
CA LYS A 52 4.56 -0.16 1.75
C LYS A 52 4.17 0.43 3.10
N ILE A 53 3.22 1.37 3.13
CA ILE A 53 2.75 1.99 4.37
C ILE A 53 2.08 0.96 5.28
N LEU A 54 1.27 0.08 4.70
CA LEU A 54 0.60 -0.98 5.44
C LEU A 54 1.53 -2.14 5.83
N GLY A 55 2.76 -2.17 5.32
CA GLY A 55 3.67 -3.30 5.50
C GLY A 55 3.16 -4.62 4.93
N LYS A 56 2.28 -4.56 3.92
CA LYS A 56 1.60 -5.71 3.31
C LYS A 56 1.95 -5.83 1.84
N THR A 57 1.83 -7.04 1.29
CA THR A 57 2.04 -7.26 -0.15
C THR A 57 0.85 -6.76 -0.98
N PRO A 58 1.07 -6.46 -2.28
CA PRO A 58 -0.04 -6.12 -3.18
C PRO A 58 -1.13 -7.19 -3.25
N LYS A 59 -0.79 -8.46 -3.05
CA LYS A 59 -1.78 -9.56 -3.02
C LYS A 59 -2.66 -9.51 -1.77
N GLU A 60 -2.12 -9.10 -0.63
CA GLU A 60 -2.90 -8.96 0.61
C GLU A 60 -3.79 -7.72 0.58
N VAL A 61 -3.22 -6.57 0.21
CA VAL A 61 -3.98 -5.30 0.15
C VAL A 61 -4.97 -5.34 -1.00
N PHE A 62 -4.52 -5.83 -2.16
CA PHE A 62 -5.24 -5.71 -3.42
C PHE A 62 -5.39 -7.05 -4.18
N PRO A 63 -6.04 -8.07 -3.58
CA PRO A 63 -6.10 -9.43 -4.12
C PRO A 63 -6.74 -9.51 -5.52
N ASP A 64 -7.71 -8.64 -5.80
CA ASP A 64 -8.52 -8.66 -7.04
C ASP A 64 -7.84 -7.93 -8.21
N VAL A 65 -6.65 -7.35 -7.99
CA VAL A 65 -5.93 -6.58 -9.01
C VAL A 65 -4.57 -7.24 -9.27
N PRO A 66 -4.54 -8.29 -10.12
CA PRO A 66 -3.32 -9.06 -10.39
C PRO A 66 -2.21 -8.22 -11.06
N SER A 67 -2.55 -7.13 -11.73
CA SER A 67 -1.58 -6.21 -12.35
C SER A 67 -0.66 -5.50 -11.33
N TYR A 68 -1.03 -5.48 -10.05
CA TYR A 68 -0.17 -4.98 -8.97
C TYR A 68 0.78 -6.03 -8.39
N ALA A 69 0.66 -7.30 -8.79
CA ALA A 69 1.64 -8.30 -8.44
C ALA A 69 3.02 -7.83 -8.91
N ILE A 70 3.91 -7.60 -7.95
CA ILE A 70 5.32 -7.40 -8.25
C ILE A 70 5.92 -8.82 -8.34
N PRO A 71 6.69 -9.15 -9.38
CA PRO A 71 7.44 -10.41 -9.39
C PRO A 71 8.29 -10.50 -8.12
N VAL A 72 8.13 -11.59 -7.39
CA VAL A 72 8.90 -11.90 -6.18
C VAL A 72 10.37 -11.97 -6.59
N GLY A 73 11.15 -10.92 -6.30
CA GLY A 73 12.57 -10.85 -6.65
C GLY A 73 13.15 -9.45 -6.91
N THR A 74 12.33 -8.39 -7.04
CA THR A 74 12.84 -7.08 -7.52
C THR A 74 13.02 -5.98 -6.47
N THR A 75 12.86 -6.27 -5.18
CA THR A 75 13.18 -5.28 -4.13
C THR A 75 14.00 -5.92 -3.04
N GLU A 76 15.33 -5.78 -3.14
CA GLU A 76 16.28 -6.11 -2.07
C GLU A 76 15.86 -5.47 -0.72
N GLU A 77 15.21 -4.31 -0.75
CA GLU A 77 14.62 -3.64 0.43
C GLU A 77 13.54 -4.48 1.15
N ALA A 78 12.68 -5.19 0.43
CA ALA A 78 11.62 -5.99 1.03
C ALA A 78 12.18 -7.27 1.70
N GLN A 79 13.20 -7.88 1.08
CA GLN A 79 13.91 -8.99 1.70
C GLN A 79 14.74 -8.56 2.91
N ALA A 80 15.34 -7.37 2.90
CA ALA A 80 16.11 -6.84 4.02
C ALA A 80 15.23 -6.59 5.27
N ILE A 81 14.02 -6.07 5.09
CA ILE A 81 13.06 -5.85 6.19
C ILE A 81 12.59 -7.19 6.79
N LEU A 82 12.31 -8.18 5.95
CA LEU A 82 11.87 -9.51 6.41
C LEU A 82 13.01 -10.25 7.15
N LYS A 83 14.24 -10.19 6.61
CA LYS A 83 15.42 -10.83 7.21
C LYS A 83 15.77 -10.22 8.56
N LYS A 84 15.58 -8.90 8.72
CA LYS A 84 15.79 -8.21 10.01
C LYS A 84 14.76 -8.60 11.08
N ARG A 85 13.54 -9.00 10.68
CA ARG A 85 12.49 -9.48 11.60
C ARG A 85 12.61 -10.97 11.97
N LEU A 86 13.21 -11.80 11.12
CA LEU A 86 13.47 -13.21 11.41
C LEU A 86 14.77 -13.47 12.18
N SER A 87 15.63 -12.45 12.30
CA SER A 87 16.95 -12.57 12.95
C SER A 87 17.02 -11.89 14.33
N ALA A 88 15.87 -11.49 14.91
CA ALA A 88 15.76 -10.86 16.22
C ALA A 88 15.04 -11.77 17.21
#